data_AF-A0A7K3QNM4-F1
#
_entry.id   AF-A0A7K3QNM4-F1
#
_cell.length_a   1.000
_cell.length_b   1.000
_cell.length_c   1.000
_cell.angle_alpha   90.00
_cell.angle_beta   90.00
_cell.angle_gamma   90.00
#
_symmetry.space_group_name_H-M   'P 1'
#
loop_
_entity.id
_entity.type
_entity.pdbx_description
1 polymer ?
#
loop_
_entity_poly.entity_id
_entity_poly.type
_entity_poly.pdbx_seq_one_letter_code
_entity_poly.pdbx_strand_id
1 'polypeptide(L)'
;MAYQAIAFGAVEDLRLIPVSKARSARFRHRTGSLTPVEHDEPTREIRYRLRSESVTGEAALRSRGDASDFIAARLPGTGLHLGMSRRLFAACAALHRAQSEMPVNESLFLPDLVRPRHSVDDEEREEYSRATRRAYYEQEEERGPRLRAVVRHGFAQADAWSWSDLLSGRQVEVSLEDREESGLLEGTTAETYLAIEHTEPVLANARERR
;
A
#
# COMPACT_ATOMS: atom_id res chain seq x y z
N MET A 1 3.99 -6.29 -3.12
CA MET A 1 3.60 -5.81 -4.47
C MET A 1 3.27 -4.31 -4.48
N ALA A 2 2.11 -3.85 -3.99
CA ALA A 2 1.72 -2.44 -4.08
C ALA A 2 2.72 -1.43 -3.47
N TYR A 3 3.17 -1.67 -2.22
CA TYR A 3 4.18 -0.83 -1.58
C TYR A 3 5.46 -0.74 -2.40
N GLN A 4 6.01 -1.88 -2.83
CA GLN A 4 7.26 -1.91 -3.60
C GLN A 4 7.13 -1.20 -4.94
N ALA A 5 6.00 -1.35 -5.63
CA ALA A 5 5.74 -0.65 -6.89
C ALA A 5 5.79 0.87 -6.69
N ILE A 6 5.10 1.38 -5.66
CA ILE A 6 5.06 2.82 -5.32
C ILE A 6 6.43 3.31 -4.82
N ALA A 7 7.09 2.55 -3.94
CA ALA A 7 8.35 2.95 -3.31
C ALA A 7 9.54 2.92 -4.27
N PHE A 8 9.56 1.97 -5.22
CA PHE A 8 10.71 1.74 -6.12
C PHE A 8 10.44 2.13 -7.58
N GLY A 9 9.29 2.74 -7.88
CA GLY A 9 9.07 3.45 -9.15
C GLY A 9 8.63 2.60 -10.33
N ALA A 10 8.12 1.39 -10.12
CA ALA A 10 7.48 0.60 -11.17
C ALA A 10 6.02 1.04 -11.45
N VAL A 11 5.75 2.34 -11.38
CA VAL A 11 4.42 2.94 -11.46
C VAL A 11 4.46 4.25 -12.24
N GLU A 12 3.34 4.56 -12.89
CA GLU A 12 3.12 5.83 -13.61
C GLU A 12 2.31 6.79 -12.73
N ASP A 13 2.39 8.10 -13.03
CA ASP A 13 1.50 9.11 -12.42
C ASP A 13 1.45 9.07 -10.88
N LEU A 14 2.63 9.09 -10.25
CA LEU A 14 2.73 9.12 -8.79
C LEU A 14 2.32 10.50 -8.27
N ARG A 15 1.27 10.53 -7.44
CA ARG A 15 0.65 11.78 -6.96
C ARG A 15 0.06 11.63 -5.56
N LEU A 16 -0.10 12.76 -4.87
CA LEU A 16 -0.83 12.82 -3.60
C LEU A 16 -2.29 13.12 -3.87
N ILE A 17 -3.18 12.25 -3.41
CA ILE A 17 -4.62 12.41 -3.53
C ILE A 17 -5.19 12.97 -2.22
N PRO A 18 -5.64 14.23 -2.21
CA PRO A 18 -6.25 14.83 -1.02
C PRO A 18 -7.69 14.34 -0.86
N VAL A 19 -8.05 14.05 0.38
CA VAL A 19 -9.38 13.57 0.76
C VAL A 19 -9.73 14.02 2.18
N SER A 20 -11.02 14.05 2.52
CA SER A 20 -11.44 14.55 3.84
C SER A 20 -11.02 13.65 5.00
N LYS A 21 -10.47 14.24 6.08
CA LYS A 21 -10.24 13.51 7.35
C LYS A 21 -11.53 13.09 8.03
N ALA A 22 -12.64 13.80 7.79
CA ALA A 22 -13.94 13.47 8.37
C ALA A 22 -14.43 12.09 7.92
N ARG A 23 -13.97 11.59 6.75
CA ARG A 23 -14.17 10.20 6.35
C ARG A 23 -13.53 9.25 7.36
N SER A 24 -12.25 9.43 7.68
CA SER A 24 -11.54 8.49 8.56
C SER A 24 -12.23 8.30 9.92
N ALA A 25 -12.90 9.33 10.46
CA ALA A 25 -13.71 9.19 11.66
C ALA A 25 -15.02 8.41 11.43
N ARG A 26 -15.76 8.72 10.35
CA ARG A 26 -17.04 8.08 9.99
C ARG A 26 -16.88 6.58 9.69
N PHE A 27 -15.79 6.18 9.05
CA PHE A 27 -15.62 4.85 8.47
C PHE A 27 -14.71 3.92 9.28
N ARG A 28 -14.04 4.40 10.35
CA ARG A 28 -13.32 3.52 11.30
C ARG A 28 -14.24 2.47 11.95
N HIS A 29 -15.54 2.73 12.02
CA HIS A 29 -16.54 1.86 12.66
C HIS A 29 -17.15 0.80 11.73
N ARG A 30 -16.88 0.83 10.41
CA ARG A 30 -17.35 -0.18 9.46
C ARG A 30 -16.15 -0.86 8.81
N THR A 31 -15.88 -2.08 9.27
CA THR A 31 -14.99 -3.09 8.69
C THR A 31 -14.76 -2.91 7.19
N GLY A 32 -13.60 -2.37 6.80
CA GLY A 32 -13.00 -2.52 5.46
C GLY A 32 -13.81 -2.05 4.24
N SER A 33 -14.94 -1.35 4.42
CA SER A 33 -15.80 -0.97 3.31
C SER A 33 -15.15 0.13 2.48
N LEU A 34 -15.02 -0.11 1.17
CA LEU A 34 -14.68 0.93 0.21
C LEU A 34 -15.80 1.99 0.23
N THR A 35 -15.41 3.25 0.38
CA THR A 35 -16.30 4.40 0.32
C THR A 35 -16.04 5.11 -1.00
N PRO A 36 -17.03 5.19 -1.91
CA PRO A 36 -16.94 6.01 -3.09
C PRO A 36 -16.68 7.46 -2.67
N VAL A 37 -15.55 8.04 -3.09
CA VAL A 37 -15.17 9.43 -2.71
C VAL A 37 -15.61 10.45 -3.72
N GLU A 38 -16.08 9.98 -4.86
CA GLU A 38 -16.43 10.81 -5.98
C GLU A 38 -17.71 11.63 -5.65
N HIS A 39 -18.65 11.06 -4.90
CA HIS A 39 -19.84 11.78 -4.42
C HIS A 39 -19.74 12.17 -2.92
N ASP A 40 -18.56 12.04 -2.30
CA ASP A 40 -18.37 12.44 -0.90
C ASP A 40 -18.19 13.96 -0.79
N GLU A 41 -19.25 14.65 -0.39
CA GLU A 41 -19.30 16.12 -0.32
C GLU A 41 -18.14 16.75 0.48
N PRO A 42 -17.75 16.24 1.67
CA PRO A 42 -16.59 16.77 2.40
C PRO A 42 -15.28 16.65 1.63
N THR A 43 -15.10 15.59 0.84
CA THR A 43 -13.90 15.43 0.01
C THR A 43 -13.93 16.38 -1.19
N ARG A 44 -15.11 16.60 -1.79
CA ARG A 44 -15.29 17.56 -2.89
C ARG A 44 -15.01 18.99 -2.45
N GLU A 45 -15.52 19.41 -1.29
CA GLU A 45 -15.32 20.75 -0.76
C GLU A 45 -13.84 21.05 -0.50
N ILE A 46 -13.11 20.10 0.12
CA ILE A 46 -11.67 20.23 0.35
C ILE A 46 -10.92 20.31 -0.98
N ARG A 47 -11.20 19.44 -1.94
CA ARG A 47 -10.54 19.46 -3.26
C ARG A 47 -10.79 20.77 -4.02
N TYR A 48 -12.03 21.28 -3.99
CA TYR A 48 -12.38 22.57 -4.57
C TYR A 48 -11.57 23.72 -3.94
N ARG A 49 -11.49 23.75 -2.60
CA ARG A 49 -10.71 24.76 -1.88
C ARG A 49 -9.22 24.67 -2.22
N LEU A 50 -8.64 23.47 -2.18
CA LEU A 50 -7.24 23.23 -2.53
C LEU A 50 -6.91 23.66 -3.96
N ARG A 51 -7.84 23.45 -4.90
CA ARG A 51 -7.70 23.92 -6.28
C ARG A 51 -7.76 25.44 -6.37
N SER A 52 -8.72 26.08 -5.70
CA SER A 52 -8.84 27.54 -5.67
C SER A 52 -7.60 28.22 -5.08
N GLU A 53 -6.93 27.54 -4.15
CA GLU A 53 -5.70 28.00 -3.51
C GLU A 53 -4.41 27.49 -4.21
N SER A 54 -4.53 26.79 -5.35
CA SER A 54 -3.42 26.25 -6.15
C SER A 54 -2.38 25.45 -5.34
N VAL A 55 -2.87 24.52 -4.53
CA VAL A 55 -2.06 23.76 -3.57
C VAL A 55 -1.39 22.57 -4.24
N THR A 56 -0.12 22.71 -4.58
CA THR A 56 0.64 21.65 -5.26
C THR A 56 1.57 20.87 -4.32
N GLY A 57 1.90 21.40 -3.14
CA GLY A 57 2.88 20.80 -2.22
C GLY A 57 2.28 20.14 -0.97
N GLU A 58 2.92 19.07 -0.50
CA GLU A 58 2.54 18.34 0.72
C GLU A 58 2.48 19.27 1.95
N ALA A 59 3.49 20.12 2.15
CA ALA A 59 3.57 20.97 3.34
C ALA A 59 2.36 21.91 3.45
N ALA A 60 1.94 22.48 2.33
CA ALA A 60 0.74 23.31 2.25
C ALA A 60 -0.53 22.48 2.47
N LEU A 61 -0.63 21.28 1.91
CA LEU A 61 -1.76 20.39 2.16
C LEU A 61 -1.90 20.07 3.66
N ARG A 62 -0.79 19.79 4.34
CA ARG A 62 -0.77 19.43 5.76
C ARG A 62 -1.15 20.57 6.70
N SER A 63 -0.81 21.82 6.37
CA SER A 63 -1.09 22.97 7.23
C SER A 63 -2.59 23.24 7.43
N ARG A 64 -3.44 22.75 6.52
CA ARG A 64 -4.91 22.94 6.58
C ARG A 64 -5.61 22.02 7.58
N GLY A 65 -4.99 20.90 7.95
CA GLY A 65 -5.44 20.04 9.04
C GLY A 65 -6.72 19.24 8.81
N ASP A 66 -7.56 19.61 7.83
CA ASP A 66 -8.85 18.99 7.48
C ASP A 66 -8.74 17.93 6.35
N ALA A 67 -7.64 17.95 5.58
CA ALA A 67 -7.33 16.99 4.55
C ALA A 67 -6.35 15.89 5.02
N SER A 68 -6.66 14.63 4.69
CA SER A 68 -5.68 13.55 4.66
C SER A 68 -5.26 13.30 3.23
N ASP A 69 -4.17 12.56 3.08
CA ASP A 69 -3.54 12.34 1.80
C ASP A 69 -3.12 10.89 1.61
N PHE A 70 -3.31 10.44 0.37
CA PHE A 70 -2.91 9.11 -0.10
C PHE A 70 -1.84 9.29 -1.16
N ILE A 71 -0.74 8.54 -1.06
CA ILE A 71 0.15 8.37 -2.20
C ILE A 71 -0.54 7.39 -3.15
N ALA A 72 -0.76 7.78 -4.39
CA ALA A 72 -1.39 6.94 -5.39
C ALA A 72 -0.59 6.96 -6.69
N ALA A 73 -0.62 5.84 -7.40
CA ALA A 73 0.00 5.72 -8.70
C ALA A 73 -0.80 4.79 -9.60
N ARG A 74 -0.66 4.98 -10.90
CA ARG A 74 -1.25 4.13 -11.92
C ARG A 74 -0.43 2.85 -12.06
N LEU A 75 -1.13 1.72 -12.06
CA LEU A 75 -0.55 0.40 -12.33
C LEU A 75 -0.56 0.17 -13.85
N PRO A 76 0.63 0.07 -14.49
CA PRO A 76 0.73 -0.03 -15.94
C PRO A 76 -0.07 -1.21 -16.49
N GLY A 77 -0.80 -0.98 -17.58
CA GLY A 77 -1.55 -2.01 -18.30
C GLY A 77 -2.83 -2.51 -17.62
N THR A 78 -3.33 -1.84 -16.57
CA THR A 78 -4.53 -2.29 -15.83
C THR A 78 -5.65 -1.26 -15.70
N GLY A 79 -5.40 0.01 -16.07
CA GLY A 79 -6.35 1.11 -15.85
C GLY A 79 -6.69 1.37 -14.38
N LEU A 80 -5.94 0.78 -13.45
CA LEU A 80 -6.14 0.90 -12.01
C LEU A 80 -5.12 1.87 -11.42
N HIS A 81 -5.61 2.78 -10.60
CA HIS A 81 -4.79 3.60 -9.71
C HIS A 81 -4.91 3.03 -8.31
N LEU A 82 -3.77 2.69 -7.70
CA LEU A 82 -3.74 2.18 -6.34
C LEU A 82 -2.94 3.13 -5.47
N GLY A 83 -3.48 3.40 -4.29
CA GLY A 83 -2.82 4.25 -3.31
C GLY A 83 -2.94 3.75 -1.89
N MET A 84 -2.12 4.34 -1.04
CA MET A 84 -2.08 4.02 0.38
C MET A 84 -1.93 5.29 1.22
N SER A 85 -2.48 5.25 2.42
CA SER A 85 -2.25 6.30 3.39
C SER A 85 -0.78 6.30 3.83
N ARG A 86 -0.38 7.41 4.45
CA ARG A 86 0.94 7.53 5.10
C ARG A 86 1.19 6.42 6.11
N ARG A 87 0.17 6.08 6.90
CA ARG A 87 0.26 5.06 7.95
C ARG A 87 0.47 3.67 7.38
N LEU A 88 -0.29 3.31 6.34
CA LEU A 88 -0.11 2.02 5.67
C LEU A 88 1.23 1.95 4.94
N PHE A 89 1.65 3.03 4.28
CA PHE A 89 2.96 3.08 3.62
C PHE A 89 4.10 2.86 4.64
N ALA A 90 4.08 3.59 5.76
CA ALA A 90 5.08 3.46 6.82
C ALA A 90 5.12 2.05 7.42
N ALA A 91 3.96 1.42 7.62
CA ALA A 91 3.85 0.06 8.10
C ALA A 91 4.48 -0.93 7.11
N CYS A 92 4.22 -0.78 5.81
CA CYS A 92 4.82 -1.60 4.76
C CYS A 92 6.33 -1.37 4.64
N ALA A 93 6.80 -0.13 4.76
CA ALA A 93 8.22 0.20 4.75
C ALA A 93 8.96 -0.43 5.94
N ALA A 94 8.37 -0.36 7.13
CA ALA A 94 8.91 -0.97 8.34
C ALA A 94 8.99 -2.50 8.22
N LEU A 95 7.94 -3.13 7.66
CA LEU A 95 7.95 -4.57 7.36
C LEU A 95 9.04 -4.92 6.36
N HIS A 96 9.11 -4.21 5.24
CA HIS A 96 10.07 -4.47 4.17
C HIS A 96 11.51 -4.34 4.66
N ARG A 97 11.81 -3.30 5.44
CA ARG A 97 13.12 -3.12 6.07
C ARG A 97 13.45 -4.27 7.02
N ALA A 98 12.53 -4.62 7.92
CA ALA A 98 12.74 -5.71 8.86
C ALA A 98 12.95 -7.06 8.15
N GLN A 99 12.27 -7.31 7.02
CA GLN A 99 12.47 -8.50 6.19
C GLN A 99 13.80 -8.49 5.42
N SER A 100 14.27 -7.31 5.00
CA SER A 100 15.52 -7.17 4.23
C SER A 100 16.77 -7.25 5.12
N GLU A 101 16.65 -6.85 6.38
CA GLU A 101 17.71 -6.97 7.40
C GLU A 101 17.80 -8.40 7.96
N MET A 102 16.85 -9.29 7.63
CA MET A 102 16.91 -10.68 8.04
C MET A 102 17.96 -11.43 7.21
N PRO A 103 18.90 -12.15 7.86
CA PRO A 103 19.79 -13.04 7.13
C PRO A 103 18.95 -14.08 6.39
N VAL A 104 19.18 -14.21 5.08
CA VAL A 104 18.65 -15.33 4.29
C VAL A 104 19.20 -16.58 4.93
N ASN A 105 18.33 -17.36 5.57
CA ASN A 105 18.70 -18.65 6.13
C ASN A 105 18.84 -19.62 4.95
N GLU A 106 19.95 -19.49 4.20
CA GLU A 106 20.28 -20.33 3.03
C GLU A 106 20.23 -21.82 3.36
N SER A 107 20.40 -22.19 4.64
CA SER A 107 20.36 -23.57 5.12
C SER A 107 18.98 -24.26 5.03
N LEU A 108 17.88 -23.54 4.79
CA LEU A 108 16.54 -24.16 4.68
C LEU A 108 16.15 -24.54 3.25
N PHE A 109 16.89 -24.05 2.25
CA PHE A 109 16.68 -24.33 0.84
C PHE A 109 18.03 -24.54 0.16
N LEU A 110 18.78 -25.58 0.57
CA LEU A 110 19.82 -26.10 -0.31
C LEU A 110 19.11 -26.50 -1.62
N PRO A 111 19.43 -25.87 -2.77
CA PRO A 111 19.03 -26.42 -4.04
C PRO A 111 19.63 -27.82 -4.11
N ASP A 112 18.91 -28.72 -4.77
CA ASP A 112 19.15 -30.16 -4.94
C ASP A 112 20.46 -30.49 -5.70
N LEU A 113 21.55 -29.80 -5.38
CA LEU A 113 22.82 -29.85 -6.08
C LEU A 113 23.80 -30.65 -5.24
N VAL A 114 23.91 -31.91 -5.67
CA VAL A 114 24.91 -32.91 -5.36
C VAL A 114 24.63 -33.72 -4.08
N ARG A 115 24.03 -34.91 -4.24
CA ARG A 115 24.54 -36.12 -3.58
C ARG A 115 24.07 -37.45 -4.20
N PRO A 116 24.85 -38.53 -4.02
CA PRO A 116 24.94 -39.69 -4.91
C PRO A 116 23.69 -40.58 -4.89
N ARG A 117 23.55 -41.39 -5.95
CA ARG A 117 22.60 -42.52 -6.10
C ARG A 117 22.79 -43.62 -5.03
N HIS A 118 22.64 -43.32 -3.75
CA HIS A 118 22.45 -44.31 -2.70
C HIS A 118 21.07 -44.07 -2.09
N SER A 119 20.32 -45.16 -1.90
CA SER A 119 19.00 -45.18 -1.27
C SER A 119 19.05 -44.51 0.10
N VAL A 120 18.76 -43.22 0.16
CA VAL A 120 18.46 -42.54 1.42
C VAL A 120 17.11 -43.10 1.87
N ASP A 121 17.08 -43.63 3.09
CA ASP A 121 15.89 -44.20 3.70
C ASP A 121 14.75 -43.17 3.70
N ASP A 122 13.55 -43.58 3.29
CA ASP A 122 12.39 -42.68 3.21
C ASP A 122 12.05 -42.12 4.61
N GLU A 123 12.35 -42.86 5.69
CA GLU A 123 12.22 -42.42 7.08
C GLU A 123 13.19 -41.28 7.44
N GLU A 124 14.48 -41.39 7.06
CA GLU A 124 15.47 -40.33 7.29
C GLU A 124 15.10 -39.04 6.53
N ARG A 125 14.57 -39.18 5.32
CA ARG A 125 14.09 -38.04 4.52
C ARG A 125 12.87 -37.37 5.15
N GLU A 126 11.93 -38.16 5.68
CA GLU A 126 10.75 -37.63 6.36
C GLU A 126 11.13 -36.95 7.68
N GLU A 127 12.05 -37.54 8.45
CA GLU A 127 12.56 -36.96 9.70
C GLU A 127 13.27 -35.63 9.47
N TYR A 128 14.17 -35.55 8.47
CA TYR A 128 14.80 -34.29 8.07
C TYR A 128 13.76 -33.23 7.65
N SER A 129 12.73 -33.63 6.90
CA SER A 129 11.64 -32.74 6.48
C SER A 129 10.78 -32.27 7.66
N ARG A 130 10.58 -33.10 8.68
CA ARG A 130 9.85 -32.74 9.91
C ARG A 130 10.68 -31.80 10.78
N ALA A 131 11.97 -32.08 10.96
CA ALA A 131 12.91 -31.23 11.70
C ALA A 131 13.03 -29.84 11.05
N THR A 132 13.16 -29.79 9.71
CA THR A 132 13.21 -28.54 8.94
C THR A 132 11.93 -27.72 9.10
N ARG A 133 10.75 -28.37 9.02
CA ARG A 133 9.46 -27.70 9.25
C ARG A 133 9.34 -27.18 10.68
N ARG A 134 9.74 -27.95 11.70
CA ARG A 134 9.74 -27.50 13.10
C ARG A 134 10.64 -26.30 13.32
N ALA A 135 11.88 -26.36 12.84
CA ALA A 135 12.83 -25.25 12.92
C ALA A 135 12.30 -23.98 12.22
N TYR A 136 11.62 -24.14 11.08
CA TYR A 136 10.95 -23.03 10.40
C TYR A 136 9.82 -22.42 11.24
N TYR A 137 8.94 -23.24 11.83
CA TYR A 137 7.83 -22.75 12.64
C TYR A 137 8.27 -22.12 13.97
N GLU A 138 9.26 -22.71 14.65
CA GLU A 138 9.87 -22.13 15.85
C GLU A 138 10.49 -20.76 15.54
N GLN A 139 11.18 -20.65 14.41
CA GLN A 139 11.77 -19.39 13.95
C GLN A 139 10.70 -18.34 13.58
N GLU A 140 9.58 -18.74 12.97
CA GLU A 140 8.42 -17.85 12.72
C GLU A 140 7.74 -17.40 14.02
N GLU A 141 7.60 -18.29 15.00
CA GLU A 141 6.95 -18.01 16.29
C GLU A 141 7.76 -17.01 17.13
N GLU A 142 9.10 -17.09 17.11
CA GLU A 142 9.98 -16.12 17.74
C GLU A 142 10.00 -14.76 17.04
N ARG A 143 9.92 -14.76 15.69
CA ARG A 143 10.05 -13.54 14.87
C ARG A 143 8.74 -12.76 14.76
N GLY A 144 7.61 -13.45 14.70
CA GLY A 144 6.29 -12.86 14.51
C GLY A 144 5.96 -11.72 15.47
N PRO A 145 6.16 -11.85 16.80
CA PRO A 145 5.92 -10.77 17.76
C PRO A 145 6.76 -9.52 17.49
N ARG A 146 8.05 -9.69 17.16
CA ARG A 146 8.96 -8.57 16.88
C ARG A 146 8.55 -7.84 15.59
N LEU A 147 8.29 -8.59 14.53
CA LEU A 147 7.79 -8.02 13.26
C LEU A 147 6.49 -7.25 13.46
N ARG A 148 5.51 -7.83 14.18
CA ARG A 148 4.25 -7.15 14.48
C ARG A 148 4.46 -5.86 15.27
N ALA A 149 5.38 -5.85 16.23
CA ALA A 149 5.70 -4.64 17.00
C ALA A 149 6.28 -3.54 16.11
N VAL A 150 7.23 -3.87 15.22
CA VAL A 150 7.84 -2.93 14.27
C VAL A 150 6.81 -2.35 13.30
N VAL A 151 5.94 -3.19 12.73
CA VAL A 151 4.88 -2.74 11.81
C VAL A 151 3.88 -1.82 12.52
N ARG A 152 3.46 -2.18 13.74
CA ARG A 152 2.56 -1.33 14.55
C ARG A 152 3.20 0.02 14.88
N HIS A 153 4.49 0.02 15.20
CA HIS A 153 5.22 1.23 15.49
C HIS A 153 5.29 2.16 14.27
N GLY A 154 5.63 1.62 13.10
CA GLY A 154 5.63 2.37 11.84
C GLY A 154 4.25 2.96 11.50
N PHE A 155 3.18 2.17 11.68
CA PHE A 155 1.81 2.63 11.47
C PHE A 155 1.38 3.76 12.44
N ALA A 156 1.85 3.72 13.69
CA ALA A 156 1.48 4.68 14.72
C ALA A 156 2.24 6.00 14.61
N GLN A 157 3.52 5.96 14.20
CA GLN A 157 4.36 7.16 14.10
C GLN A 157 4.28 7.87 12.75
N ALA A 158 3.63 7.27 11.76
CA ALA A 158 3.67 7.75 10.37
C ALA A 158 3.24 9.21 10.20
N ASP A 159 2.29 9.71 10.99
CA ASP A 159 1.82 11.10 10.89
C ASP A 159 2.91 12.14 11.21
N ALA A 160 3.99 11.74 11.91
CA ALA A 160 5.14 12.58 12.21
C ALA A 160 6.08 12.76 11.01
N TRP A 161 6.01 11.88 9.99
CA TRP A 161 6.91 11.90 8.83
C TRP A 161 6.27 12.59 7.63
N SER A 162 7.05 13.25 6.79
CA SER A 162 6.61 13.73 5.48
C SER A 162 6.64 12.61 4.44
N TRP A 163 5.95 12.79 3.32
CA TRP A 163 6.09 11.88 2.17
C TRP A 163 7.50 11.91 1.61
N SER A 164 8.17 13.06 1.64
CA SER A 164 9.58 13.17 1.30
C SER A 164 10.43 12.25 2.18
N ASP A 165 10.21 12.22 3.50
CA ASP A 165 10.94 11.32 4.40
C ASP A 165 10.69 9.85 4.07
N LEU A 166 9.43 9.50 3.78
CA LEU A 166 9.01 8.15 3.46
C LEU A 166 9.47 7.67 2.07
N LEU A 167 9.64 8.58 1.13
CA LEU A 167 10.03 8.31 -0.26
C LEU A 167 11.49 8.68 -0.54
N SER A 168 12.34 8.67 0.50
CA SER A 168 13.79 8.89 0.36
C SER A 168 14.15 10.20 -0.35
N GLY A 169 13.45 11.28 -0.03
CA GLY A 169 13.65 12.63 -0.57
C GLY A 169 12.84 12.94 -1.84
N ARG A 170 12.15 11.96 -2.43
CA ARG A 170 11.35 12.18 -3.64
C ARG A 170 10.17 13.11 -3.33
N GLN A 171 10.10 14.22 -4.07
CA GLN A 171 8.95 15.12 -4.03
C GLN A 171 7.80 14.53 -4.85
N VAL A 172 6.59 14.69 -4.34
CA VAL A 172 5.35 14.24 -5.00
C VAL A 172 4.35 15.37 -4.95
N GLU A 173 3.76 15.68 -6.10
CA GLU A 173 2.79 16.75 -6.23
C GLU A 173 1.40 16.31 -5.76
N VAL A 174 0.64 17.28 -5.25
CA VAL A 174 -0.77 17.12 -4.92
C VAL A 174 -1.58 17.20 -6.20
N SER A 175 -2.36 16.16 -6.48
CA SER A 175 -3.28 16.15 -7.61
C SER A 175 -4.46 17.09 -7.32
N LEU A 176 -4.63 18.05 -8.22
CA LEU A 176 -5.74 19.02 -8.21
C LEU A 176 -6.73 18.79 -9.36
N GLU A 177 -6.55 17.70 -10.11
CA GLU A 177 -7.37 17.35 -11.27
C GLU A 177 -8.87 17.39 -10.94
N ASP A 178 -9.67 17.85 -11.90
CA ASP A 178 -11.12 17.78 -11.74
C ASP A 178 -11.61 16.35 -11.90
N ARG A 179 -12.56 15.98 -11.03
CA ARG A 179 -13.23 14.69 -11.06
C ARG A 179 -13.96 14.48 -12.38
N GLU A 180 -14.62 15.52 -12.88
CA GLU A 180 -15.35 15.45 -14.16
C GLU A 180 -14.39 15.31 -15.35
N GLU A 181 -13.19 15.89 -15.26
CA GLU A 181 -12.14 15.78 -16.28
C GLU A 181 -11.39 14.44 -16.20
N SER A 182 -11.20 13.90 -15.00
CA SER A 182 -10.41 12.68 -14.78
C SER A 182 -11.10 11.41 -15.31
N GLY A 183 -12.43 11.38 -15.36
CA GLY A 183 -13.18 10.18 -15.72
C GLY A 183 -12.91 8.97 -14.81
N LEU A 184 -12.41 9.18 -13.58
CA LEU A 184 -12.07 8.10 -12.66
C LEU A 184 -13.23 7.76 -11.71
N LEU A 185 -13.40 6.46 -11.45
CA LEU A 185 -14.24 5.96 -10.35
C LEU A 185 -13.38 5.77 -9.12
N GLU A 186 -13.46 6.68 -8.15
CA GLU A 186 -12.58 6.72 -6.99
C GLU A 186 -13.24 6.16 -5.72
N GLY A 187 -12.53 5.31 -5.00
CA GLY A 187 -12.95 4.79 -3.71
C GLY A 187 -11.81 4.77 -2.69
N THR A 188 -12.16 4.90 -1.41
CA THR A 188 -11.17 4.79 -0.32
C THR A 188 -11.67 3.90 0.80
N THR A 189 -10.77 3.14 1.40
CA THR A 189 -10.94 2.64 2.77
C THR A 189 -10.34 3.66 3.74
N ALA A 190 -10.15 3.27 5.01
CA ALA A 190 -9.41 4.11 5.95
C ALA A 190 -7.94 4.32 5.52
N GLU A 191 -7.33 3.33 4.87
CA GLU A 191 -5.88 3.29 4.64
C GLU A 191 -5.49 2.97 3.18
N THR A 192 -6.44 2.66 2.30
CA THR A 192 -6.22 2.39 0.86
C THR A 192 -7.04 3.32 -0.01
N TYR A 193 -6.46 3.77 -1.12
CA TYR A 193 -7.12 4.49 -2.20
C TYR A 193 -7.15 3.60 -3.45
N LEU A 194 -8.23 3.65 -4.19
CA LEU A 194 -8.41 2.95 -5.46
C LEU A 194 -9.10 3.90 -6.43
N ALA A 195 -8.64 3.97 -7.67
CA ALA A 195 -9.40 4.56 -8.76
C ALA A 195 -9.36 3.67 -10.00
N ILE A 196 -10.42 3.72 -10.80
CA ILE A 196 -10.57 2.92 -12.02
C ILE A 196 -10.88 3.86 -13.18
N GLU A 197 -10.13 3.74 -14.27
CA GLU A 197 -10.40 4.45 -15.52
C GLU A 197 -11.75 3.99 -16.14
N HIS A 198 -12.60 4.94 -16.53
CA HIS A 198 -13.89 4.62 -17.15
C HIS A 198 -13.77 3.93 -18.52
N THR A 199 -12.62 4.04 -19.18
CA THR A 199 -12.29 3.38 -20.45
C THR A 199 -11.84 1.93 -20.28
N GLU A 200 -11.78 1.40 -19.05
CA GLU A 200 -11.54 -0.02 -18.82
C GLU A 200 -12.69 -0.86 -19.45
N PRO A 201 -12.38 -1.84 -20.31
CA PRO A 201 -13.36 -2.56 -21.13
C PRO A 201 -14.47 -3.25 -20.34
N VAL A 202 -14.23 -3.58 -19.06
CA VAL A 202 -15.26 -4.18 -18.19
C VAL A 202 -16.37 -3.18 -17.84
N LEU A 203 -16.04 -1.89 -17.70
CA LEU A 203 -17.01 -0.83 -17.35
C LEU A 203 -17.70 -0.24 -18.58
N ALA A 204 -17.05 -0.26 -19.74
CA ALA A 204 -17.67 0.13 -21.02
C ALA A 204 -18.93 -0.71 -21.32
N ASN A 205 -18.85 -2.03 -21.10
CA ASN A 205 -19.93 -2.98 -21.33
C ASN A 205 -21.15 -2.83 -20.38
N ALA A 206 -20.98 -2.15 -19.24
CA ALA A 206 -22.07 -1.94 -18.28
C ALA A 206 -22.99 -0.78 -18.68
N ARG A 207 -22.51 0.16 -19.50
CA ARG A 207 -23.32 1.29 -20.01
C ARG A 207 -24.18 0.93 -21.21
N GLU A 208 -23.76 -0.02 -22.04
CA GLU A 208 -24.55 -0.47 -23.20
C GLU A 208 -25.79 -1.30 -22.83
N ARG A 209 -25.96 -1.62 -21.54
CA ARG A 209 -27.11 -2.40 -21.03
C ARG A 209 -28.15 -1.56 -20.27
N ARG A 210 -28.10 -0.23 -20.34
CA ARG A 210 -29.12 0.67 -19.78
C ARG A 210 -29.94 1.35 -20.86
#